data_AF-A0A7V2IQ22-F1
#
_entry.id   AF-A0A7V2IQ22-F1
#
_cell.length_a   1.000
_cell.length_b   1.000
_cell.length_c   1.000
_cell.angle_alpha   90.00
_cell.angle_beta   90.00
_cell.angle_gamma   90.00
#
_symmetry.space_group_name_H-M   'P 1'
#
loop_
_entity.id
_entity.type
_entity.pdbx_description
1 polymer ?
#
loop_
_entity_poly.entity_id
_entity_poly.type
_entity_poly.pdbx_seq_one_letter_code
_entity_poly.pdbx_strand_id
1 'polypeptide(L)'
;MNRTRRMVWAVMSAALVLAGGLWAAIPEGLMLLNDNGGWCWFQDERAIIHERKLLVGSVANRSGTYGAHRDGHIELTVFDLTRRAVDACIVLHPHLQTDDHAAPALLALPDRRILAAYARHGNDRLIRYRMTETPRDLLSWLPEQPIEREAGVTYSNLFLLSAGNQGQPRLYNFYRGEDWNPNFVVSDDEGGSWRYGGQLVA
;
A
#
# COMPACT_ATOMS: atom_id res chain seq x y z
N MET A 1 38.27 -55.33 -41.32
CA MET A 1 38.95 -54.46 -40.32
C MET A 1 39.31 -53.16 -41.00
N ASN A 2 38.48 -52.13 -40.88
CA ASN A 2 38.89 -50.74 -41.06
C ASN A 2 37.93 -49.83 -40.29
N ARG A 3 38.54 -49.10 -39.36
CA ARG A 3 37.91 -48.29 -38.33
C ARG A 3 37.70 -46.87 -38.85
N THR A 4 36.64 -46.23 -38.32
CA THR A 4 36.55 -44.79 -37.94
C THR A 4 36.59 -43.75 -39.07
N ARG A 5 35.87 -42.62 -39.01
CA ARG A 5 35.17 -41.92 -37.92
C ARG A 5 34.09 -41.03 -38.58
N ARG A 6 32.85 -41.09 -38.12
CA ARG A 6 31.78 -40.17 -38.52
C ARG A 6 32.10 -38.78 -37.97
N MET A 7 32.06 -37.76 -38.83
CA MET A 7 32.18 -36.36 -38.46
C MET A 7 30.84 -35.92 -37.85
N VAL A 8 30.82 -35.69 -36.54
CA VAL A 8 29.66 -35.14 -35.84
C VAL A 8 29.75 -33.62 -35.94
N TRP A 9 28.82 -33.02 -36.70
CA TRP A 9 28.60 -31.58 -36.66
C TRP A 9 27.89 -31.25 -35.36
N ALA A 10 28.56 -30.56 -34.45
CA ALA A 10 27.93 -29.98 -33.28
C ALA A 10 27.10 -28.77 -33.72
N VAL A 11 25.78 -28.92 -33.76
CA VAL A 11 24.87 -27.78 -33.85
C VAL A 11 24.87 -27.10 -32.48
N MET A 12 25.62 -26.00 -32.36
CA MET A 12 25.54 -25.10 -31.22
C MET A 12 24.21 -24.35 -31.31
N SER A 13 23.17 -24.92 -30.70
CA SER A 13 21.93 -24.19 -30.44
C SER A 13 22.20 -23.13 -29.40
N ALA A 14 22.44 -21.89 -29.84
CA ALA A 14 22.40 -20.73 -28.96
C ALA A 14 20.95 -20.52 -28.52
N ALA A 15 20.57 -21.10 -27.38
CA ALA A 15 19.35 -20.73 -26.69
C ALA A 15 19.54 -19.31 -26.16
N LEU A 16 19.10 -18.32 -26.93
CA LEU A 16 18.97 -16.95 -26.47
C LEU A 16 17.87 -16.95 -25.40
N VAL A 17 18.25 -17.08 -24.13
CA VAL A 17 17.35 -16.83 -23.01
C VAL A 17 17.08 -15.33 -23.03
N LEU A 18 16.00 -14.92 -23.69
CA LEU A 18 15.41 -13.60 -23.53
C LEU A 18 14.81 -13.53 -22.11
N ALA A 19 15.69 -13.35 -21.12
CA ALA A 19 15.31 -12.92 -19.78
C ALA A 19 14.94 -11.43 -19.85
N GLY A 20 13.78 -11.17 -20.42
CA GLY A 20 13.24 -9.83 -20.57
C GLY A 20 11.80 -10.01 -20.98
N GLY A 21 10.90 -10.10 -20.00
CA GLY A 21 9.48 -9.94 -20.27
C GLY A 21 9.30 -8.70 -21.14
N LEU A 22 8.36 -8.74 -22.09
CA LEU A 22 7.97 -7.57 -22.86
C LEU A 22 7.37 -6.54 -21.91
N TRP A 23 8.21 -5.72 -21.29
CA TRP A 23 7.77 -4.48 -20.68
C TRP A 23 7.53 -3.56 -21.87
N ALA A 24 6.28 -3.24 -22.15
CA ALA A 24 5.99 -2.14 -23.06
C ALA A 24 6.80 -0.93 -22.56
N ALA A 25 7.57 -0.31 -23.45
CA ALA A 25 8.32 0.88 -23.08
C ALA A 25 7.33 1.90 -22.49
N ILE A 26 7.59 2.37 -21.27
CA ILE A 26 6.76 3.42 -20.66
C ILE A 26 6.81 4.62 -21.62
N PRO A 27 5.66 5.10 -22.12
CA PRO A 27 5.65 6.22 -23.06
C PRO A 27 6.43 7.41 -22.52
N GLU A 28 7.05 8.16 -23.42
CA GLU A 28 7.78 9.37 -23.04
C GLU A 28 6.87 10.32 -22.25
N GLY A 29 7.38 10.85 -21.14
CA GLY A 29 6.63 11.72 -20.24
C GLY A 29 5.81 10.99 -19.16
N LEU A 30 5.63 9.67 -19.23
CA LEU A 30 4.99 8.88 -18.19
C LEU A 30 6.01 8.25 -17.21
N MET A 31 5.54 7.95 -16.01
CA MET A 31 6.29 7.24 -14.97
C MET A 31 5.47 6.07 -14.48
N LEU A 32 6.10 4.91 -14.38
CA LEU A 32 5.51 3.75 -13.72
C LEU A 32 5.85 3.79 -12.23
N LEU A 33 4.82 3.83 -11.39
CA LEU A 33 4.95 3.78 -9.93
C LEU A 33 4.80 2.35 -9.42
N ASN A 34 3.74 1.67 -9.84
CA ASN A 34 3.48 0.26 -9.53
C ASN A 34 2.91 -0.43 -10.78
N ASP A 35 3.43 -1.61 -11.11
CA ASP A 35 3.01 -2.44 -12.25
C ASP A 35 1.84 -3.38 -11.92
N ASN A 36 1.34 -3.34 -10.68
CA ASN A 36 0.13 -4.01 -10.24
C ASN A 36 -0.50 -3.26 -9.04
N GLY A 37 -1.21 -2.17 -9.32
CA GLY A 37 -1.83 -1.35 -8.28
C GLY A 37 -3.22 -0.85 -8.66
N GLY A 38 -4.20 -1.19 -7.84
CA GLY A 38 -5.56 -0.63 -7.83
C GLY A 38 -5.79 0.25 -6.61
N TRP A 39 -6.76 1.15 -6.72
CA TRP A 39 -7.21 2.05 -5.65
C TRP A 39 -8.63 2.50 -5.97
N CYS A 40 -9.37 2.96 -4.96
CA CYS A 40 -10.68 3.58 -5.16
C CYS A 40 -10.73 5.00 -4.57
N TRP A 41 -11.77 5.74 -4.91
CA TRP A 41 -11.87 7.19 -4.67
C TRP A 41 -12.35 7.57 -3.25
N PHE A 42 -12.56 6.58 -2.38
CA PHE A 42 -13.11 6.77 -1.03
C PHE A 42 -12.08 6.75 0.11
N GLN A 43 -10.81 6.41 -0.17
CA GLN A 43 -9.72 6.46 0.80
C GLN A 43 -8.79 7.61 0.46
N ASP A 44 -8.63 8.54 1.40
CA ASP A 44 -7.66 9.63 1.28
C ASP A 44 -6.86 9.86 2.58
N GLU A 45 -5.63 10.37 2.46
CA GLU A 45 -4.88 10.51 1.20
C GLU A 45 -4.27 9.18 0.74
N ARG A 46 -4.52 8.75 -0.51
CA ARG A 46 -3.88 7.55 -1.11
C ARG A 46 -2.46 7.80 -1.63
N ALA A 47 -2.09 9.06 -1.79
CA ALA A 47 -0.76 9.47 -2.19
C ALA A 47 -0.36 10.76 -1.48
N ILE A 48 0.85 10.77 -0.93
CA ILE A 48 1.39 11.94 -0.22
C ILE A 48 2.82 12.23 -0.67
N ILE A 49 3.20 13.50 -0.64
CA ILE A 49 4.59 13.90 -0.77
C ILE A 49 5.17 14.02 0.64
N HIS A 50 6.19 13.21 0.91
CA HIS A 50 7.00 13.32 2.12
C HIS A 50 8.42 13.72 1.72
N GLU A 51 8.73 14.99 1.92
CA GLU A 51 9.99 15.61 1.49
C GLU A 51 10.20 15.50 -0.03
N ARG A 52 11.19 14.72 -0.50
CA ARG A 52 11.45 14.48 -1.93
C ARG A 52 10.95 13.11 -2.40
N LYS A 53 10.10 12.45 -1.61
CA LYS A 53 9.52 11.16 -1.92
C LYS A 53 8.03 11.31 -2.17
N LEU A 54 7.55 10.68 -3.24
CA LEU A 54 6.14 10.42 -3.46
C LEU A 54 5.83 9.03 -2.92
N LEU A 55 4.89 8.95 -1.99
CA LEU A 55 4.35 7.71 -1.46
C LEU A 55 2.99 7.45 -2.11
N VAL A 56 2.76 6.24 -2.63
CA VAL A 56 1.48 5.86 -3.24
C VAL A 56 1.03 4.50 -2.71
N GLY A 57 -0.15 4.47 -2.10
CA GLY A 57 -0.82 3.28 -1.64
C GLY A 57 -1.59 2.58 -2.76
N SER A 58 -1.56 1.25 -2.79
CA SER A 58 -2.30 0.46 -3.78
C SER A 58 -2.64 -0.94 -3.30
N VAL A 59 -3.56 -1.60 -4.01
CA VAL A 59 -3.87 -3.03 -3.86
C VAL A 59 -3.51 -3.78 -5.14
N ALA A 60 -2.72 -4.84 -5.03
CA ALA A 60 -2.39 -5.67 -6.18
C ALA A 60 -3.51 -6.68 -6.49
N ASN A 61 -3.69 -6.99 -7.78
CA ASN A 61 -4.73 -7.88 -8.28
C ASN A 61 -4.14 -9.12 -8.95
N ARG A 62 -4.81 -10.28 -8.80
CA ARG A 62 -4.46 -11.54 -9.48
C ARG A 62 -4.22 -11.43 -10.98
N SER A 63 -4.94 -10.53 -11.64
CA SER A 63 -4.88 -10.34 -13.10
C SER A 63 -3.71 -9.44 -13.53
N GLY A 64 -3.04 -8.80 -12.58
CA GLY A 64 -1.90 -7.91 -12.82
C GLY A 64 -0.54 -8.63 -12.75
N THR A 65 0.53 -7.83 -12.79
CA THR A 65 1.91 -8.34 -12.82
C THR A 65 2.24 -9.19 -11.60
N TYR A 66 2.89 -10.34 -11.83
CA TYR A 66 3.16 -11.42 -10.87
C TYR A 66 1.93 -12.15 -10.30
N GLY A 67 0.72 -11.80 -10.78
CA GLY A 67 -0.53 -12.54 -10.60
C GLY A 67 -0.81 -13.02 -9.18
N ALA A 68 -1.05 -14.33 -9.02
CA ALA A 68 -1.45 -14.95 -7.75
C ALA A 68 -0.45 -14.69 -6.60
N HIS A 69 0.82 -14.44 -6.89
CA HIS A 69 1.83 -14.13 -5.86
C HIS A 69 1.56 -12.78 -5.16
N ARG A 70 0.99 -11.80 -5.86
CA ARG A 70 0.69 -10.46 -5.33
C ARG A 70 -0.79 -10.24 -5.06
N ASP A 71 -1.62 -11.23 -5.32
CA ASP A 71 -3.07 -11.10 -5.26
C ASP A 71 -3.55 -10.63 -3.87
N GLY A 72 -4.15 -9.43 -3.82
CA GLY A 72 -4.64 -8.80 -2.60
C GLY A 72 -3.55 -8.24 -1.68
N HIS A 73 -2.31 -8.09 -2.16
CA HIS A 73 -1.28 -7.37 -1.39
C HIS A 73 -1.67 -5.90 -1.25
N ILE A 74 -1.59 -5.39 -0.03
CA ILE A 74 -1.67 -3.95 0.25
C ILE A 74 -0.25 -3.43 0.20
N GLU A 75 0.01 -2.50 -0.71
CA GLU A 75 1.35 -2.07 -1.06
C GLU A 75 1.52 -0.56 -0.93
N LEU A 76 2.76 -0.15 -0.66
CA LEU A 76 3.20 1.22 -0.66
C LEU A 76 4.41 1.38 -1.59
N THR A 77 4.23 2.15 -2.65
CA THR A 77 5.34 2.55 -3.53
C THR A 77 6.04 3.78 -2.94
N VAL A 78 7.38 3.72 -2.85
CA VAL A 78 8.25 4.86 -2.53
C VAL A 78 8.96 5.30 -3.80
N PHE A 79 8.61 6.48 -4.31
CA PHE A 79 9.19 7.04 -5.52
C PHE A 79 10.05 8.27 -5.21
N ASP A 80 11.28 8.30 -5.72
CA ASP A 80 12.18 9.43 -5.58
C ASP A 80 11.93 10.48 -6.67
N LEU A 81 11.44 11.66 -6.27
CA LEU A 81 11.11 12.74 -7.20
C LEU A 81 12.36 13.37 -7.84
N THR A 82 13.54 13.22 -7.23
CA THR A 82 14.80 13.78 -7.75
C THR A 82 15.38 12.86 -8.83
N ARG A 83 15.48 11.56 -8.55
CA ARG A 83 15.97 10.55 -9.51
C ARG A 83 14.92 10.12 -10.51
N ARG A 84 13.64 10.42 -10.25
CA ARG A 84 12.49 9.99 -11.04
C ARG A 84 12.43 8.47 -11.16
N ALA A 85 12.64 7.76 -10.05
CA ALA A 85 12.69 6.31 -10.00
C ALA A 85 11.99 5.76 -8.74
N VAL A 86 11.42 4.56 -8.86
CA VAL A 86 10.91 3.79 -7.72
C VAL A 86 12.09 3.28 -6.90
N ASP A 87 12.08 3.53 -5.60
CA ASP A 87 13.08 3.03 -4.65
C ASP A 87 12.67 1.72 -4.01
N ALA A 88 11.38 1.59 -3.70
CA ALA A 88 10.83 0.42 -3.06
C ALA A 88 9.34 0.28 -3.35
N CYS A 89 8.88 -0.96 -3.35
CA CYS A 89 7.47 -1.32 -3.20
C CYS A 89 7.35 -2.21 -1.96
N ILE A 90 6.74 -1.66 -0.91
CA ILE A 90 6.65 -2.29 0.41
C ILE A 90 5.30 -2.99 0.51
N VAL A 91 5.29 -4.25 0.91
CA VAL A 91 4.04 -4.97 1.22
C VAL A 91 3.65 -4.67 2.67
N LEU A 92 2.63 -3.82 2.85
CA LEU A 92 2.05 -3.51 4.16
C LEU A 92 1.24 -4.70 4.69
N HIS A 93 0.50 -5.40 3.84
CA HIS A 93 -0.18 -6.64 4.20
C HIS A 93 -0.21 -7.61 3.02
N PRO A 94 0.35 -8.82 3.13
CA PRO A 94 0.27 -9.81 2.06
C PRO A 94 -1.13 -10.41 2.00
N HIS A 95 -1.70 -10.53 0.80
CA HIS A 95 -2.96 -11.27 0.56
C HIS A 95 -4.12 -10.88 1.47
N LEU A 96 -4.30 -9.58 1.74
CA LEU A 96 -5.41 -9.11 2.57
C LEU A 96 -6.75 -9.33 1.87
N GLN A 97 -6.90 -8.70 0.70
CA GLN A 97 -8.10 -8.75 -0.13
C GLN A 97 -7.82 -8.19 -1.53
N THR A 98 -8.26 -8.91 -2.56
CA THR A 98 -8.23 -8.47 -3.96
C THR A 98 -9.39 -7.53 -4.26
N ASP A 99 -9.41 -6.37 -3.62
CA ASP A 99 -10.47 -5.37 -3.70
C ASP A 99 -9.86 -3.98 -3.48
N ASP A 100 -10.16 -3.03 -4.36
CA ASP A 100 -9.60 -1.67 -4.30
C ASP A 100 -10.05 -0.88 -3.07
N HIS A 101 -11.10 -1.32 -2.38
CA HIS A 101 -11.56 -0.78 -1.09
C HIS A 101 -10.55 -1.04 0.03
N ALA A 102 -9.60 -1.96 -0.17
CA ALA A 102 -8.54 -2.25 0.78
C ALA A 102 -7.29 -1.36 0.63
N ALA A 103 -7.28 -0.43 -0.33
CA ALA A 103 -6.16 0.49 -0.51
C ALA A 103 -5.89 1.31 0.77
N PRO A 104 -4.61 1.57 1.11
CA PRO A 104 -4.27 2.25 2.34
C PRO A 104 -4.41 3.77 2.20
N ALA A 105 -4.99 4.39 3.23
CA ALA A 105 -4.85 5.82 3.47
C ALA A 105 -3.51 6.10 4.15
N LEU A 106 -2.89 7.23 3.82
CA LEU A 106 -1.56 7.62 4.24
C LEU A 106 -1.60 9.00 4.91
N LEU A 107 -0.86 9.15 6.01
CA LEU A 107 -0.73 10.42 6.70
C LEU A 107 0.71 10.61 7.18
N ALA A 108 1.31 11.75 6.86
CA ALA A 108 2.58 12.15 7.44
C ALA A 108 2.35 12.79 8.82
N LEU A 109 2.99 12.24 9.85
CA LEU A 109 2.91 12.75 11.22
C LEU A 109 3.90 13.91 11.44
N PRO A 110 3.68 14.77 12.47
CA PRO A 110 4.53 15.94 12.73
C PRO A 110 6.00 15.58 12.96
N ASP A 111 6.25 14.43 13.57
CA ASP A 111 7.58 13.90 13.86
C ASP A 111 8.25 13.24 12.65
N ARG A 112 7.62 13.28 11.48
CA ARG A 112 8.08 12.70 10.20
C ARG A 112 7.98 11.19 10.08
N ARG A 113 7.23 10.52 10.96
CA ARG A 113 6.77 9.16 10.67
C ARG A 113 5.60 9.19 9.66
N ILE A 114 5.37 8.07 8.99
CA ILE A 114 4.19 7.86 8.15
C ILE A 114 3.26 6.87 8.85
N LEU A 115 1.98 7.20 8.92
CA LEU A 115 0.90 6.32 9.33
C LEU A 115 0.17 5.83 8.06
N ALA A 116 -0.02 4.52 7.96
CA ALA A 116 -0.84 3.90 6.92
C ALA A 116 -1.99 3.13 7.57
N ALA A 117 -3.22 3.34 7.14
CA ALA A 117 -4.40 2.63 7.63
C ALA A 117 -5.22 2.04 6.47
N TYR A 118 -5.73 0.83 6.66
CA TYR A 118 -6.47 0.07 5.64
C TYR A 118 -7.46 -0.88 6.32
N ALA A 119 -8.49 -1.29 5.57
CA ALA A 119 -9.51 -2.22 6.02
C ALA A 119 -9.93 -3.12 4.87
N ARG A 120 -10.69 -4.19 5.14
CA ARG A 120 -11.34 -4.96 4.07
C ARG A 120 -12.57 -4.24 3.54
N HIS A 121 -13.24 -4.80 2.53
CA HIS A 121 -14.54 -4.32 2.06
C HIS A 121 -15.70 -4.88 2.92
N GLY A 122 -15.69 -4.58 4.22
CA GLY A 122 -16.74 -5.00 5.15
C GLY A 122 -16.68 -6.48 5.53
N ASN A 123 -15.66 -7.21 5.07
CA ASN A 123 -15.52 -8.64 5.31
C ASN A 123 -14.98 -9.00 6.70
N ASP A 124 -14.45 -8.02 7.44
CA ASP A 124 -14.13 -8.16 8.86
C ASP A 124 -14.31 -6.83 9.59
N ARG A 125 -14.15 -6.91 10.92
CA ARG A 125 -14.44 -5.82 11.86
C ARG A 125 -13.18 -5.01 12.20
N LEU A 126 -12.16 -5.05 11.36
CA LEU A 126 -10.84 -4.52 11.66
C LEU A 126 -10.49 -3.34 10.75
N ILE A 127 -10.17 -2.21 11.38
CA ILE A 127 -9.24 -1.25 10.79
C ILE A 127 -7.84 -1.75 11.15
N ARG A 128 -6.94 -1.79 10.18
CA ARG A 128 -5.53 -2.14 10.36
C ARG A 128 -4.69 -0.91 10.14
N TYR A 129 -3.63 -0.74 10.92
CA TYR A 129 -2.68 0.32 10.66
C TYR A 129 -1.25 -0.10 10.94
N ARG A 130 -0.32 0.59 10.29
CA ARG A 130 1.11 0.50 10.52
C ARG A 130 1.69 1.91 10.57
N MET A 131 2.84 2.03 11.20
CA MET A 131 3.60 3.27 11.23
C MET A 131 5.06 2.99 10.94
N THR A 132 5.75 3.90 10.26
CA THR A 132 7.21 3.79 10.13
C THR A 132 7.88 3.78 11.51
N GLU A 133 8.88 2.93 11.69
CA GLU A 133 9.53 2.72 12.99
C GLU A 133 10.28 3.96 13.47
N THR A 134 11.00 4.62 12.56
CA THR A 134 11.76 5.84 12.87
C THR A 134 11.39 6.97 11.91
N PRO A 135 11.48 8.24 12.36
CA PRO A 135 11.30 9.40 11.49
C PRO A 135 12.14 9.33 10.21
N ARG A 136 11.53 9.65 9.06
CA ARG A 136 12.18 9.72 7.73
C ARG A 136 12.67 8.39 7.14
N ASP A 137 12.69 7.30 7.90
CA ASP A 137 12.89 5.96 7.34
C ASP A 137 11.56 5.42 6.82
N LEU A 138 11.43 5.36 5.49
CA LEU A 138 10.22 4.92 4.82
C LEU A 138 10.19 3.40 4.58
N LEU A 139 11.29 2.69 4.86
CA LEU A 139 11.44 1.27 4.56
C LEU A 139 11.15 0.38 5.77
N SER A 140 11.37 0.88 6.98
CA SER A 140 11.15 0.13 8.23
C SER A 140 9.81 0.50 8.86
N TRP A 141 8.94 -0.49 9.07
CA TRP A 141 7.59 -0.31 9.61
C TRP A 141 7.39 -1.16 10.86
N LEU A 142 6.71 -0.59 11.85
CA LEU A 142 6.24 -1.31 13.02
C LEU A 142 5.26 -2.43 12.61
N PRO A 143 5.10 -3.46 13.46
CA PRO A 143 4.08 -4.50 13.26
C PRO A 143 2.67 -3.90 13.10
N GLU A 144 1.87 -4.52 12.25
CA GLU A 144 0.46 -4.15 12.08
C GLU A 144 -0.30 -4.19 13.39
N GLN A 145 -1.12 -3.16 13.62
CA GLN A 145 -1.99 -3.05 14.77
C GLN A 145 -3.46 -3.06 14.32
N PRO A 146 -4.34 -3.80 15.03
CA PRO A 146 -5.77 -3.79 14.77
C PRO A 146 -6.50 -2.72 15.60
N ILE A 147 -7.59 -2.18 15.06
CA ILE A 147 -8.64 -1.47 15.79
C ILE A 147 -9.94 -2.20 15.50
N GLU A 148 -10.52 -2.83 16.51
CA GLU A 148 -11.75 -3.60 16.39
C GLU A 148 -12.98 -2.70 16.49
N ARG A 149 -13.96 -2.98 15.62
CA ARG A 149 -15.24 -2.28 15.53
C ARG A 149 -16.41 -3.23 15.70
N GLU A 150 -17.62 -2.68 15.76
CA GLU A 150 -18.83 -3.47 16.01
C GLU A 150 -19.48 -4.06 14.75
N ALA A 151 -19.00 -3.66 13.57
CA ALA A 151 -19.52 -4.07 12.27
C ALA A 151 -18.40 -4.23 11.24
N GLY A 152 -18.74 -4.77 10.07
CA GLY A 152 -17.83 -4.87 8.94
C GLY A 152 -17.30 -3.48 8.55
N VAL A 153 -15.99 -3.31 8.60
CA VAL A 153 -15.32 -2.03 8.33
C VAL A 153 -14.97 -1.95 6.85
N THR A 154 -15.11 -0.76 6.26
CA THR A 154 -14.59 -0.43 4.92
C THR A 154 -13.96 0.95 4.93
N TYR A 155 -12.90 1.11 4.13
CA TYR A 155 -12.15 2.36 3.95
C TYR A 155 -11.36 2.78 5.19
N SER A 156 -10.46 3.73 4.97
CA SER A 156 -9.83 4.54 6.01
C SER A 156 -9.58 5.91 5.41
N ASN A 157 -9.73 6.95 6.22
CA ASN A 157 -9.49 8.34 5.85
C ASN A 157 -8.86 9.05 7.04
N LEU A 158 -7.55 9.29 6.94
CA LEU A 158 -6.74 9.75 8.06
C LEU A 158 -6.63 11.27 8.05
N PHE A 159 -6.85 11.91 9.20
CA PHE A 159 -6.67 13.35 9.36
C PHE A 159 -6.00 13.67 10.68
N LEU A 160 -5.09 14.66 10.66
CA LEU A 160 -4.56 15.27 11.87
C LEU A 160 -5.11 16.68 12.01
N LEU A 161 -5.81 16.94 13.11
CA LEU A 161 -6.16 18.31 13.51
C LEU A 161 -5.23 18.74 14.63
N SER A 162 -4.37 19.73 14.37
CA SER A 162 -3.37 20.23 15.34
C SER A 162 -3.98 20.82 16.61
N ALA A 163 -5.25 21.24 16.57
CA ALA A 163 -6.03 21.73 17.70
C ALA A 163 -7.36 20.95 17.85
N GLY A 164 -7.35 19.65 17.56
CA GLY A 164 -8.54 18.80 17.52
C GLY A 164 -9.07 18.33 18.88
N ASN A 165 -8.35 18.57 19.98
CA ASN A 165 -8.77 18.22 21.34
C ASN A 165 -8.38 19.30 22.35
N GLN A 166 -9.27 20.24 22.64
CA GLN A 166 -8.99 21.33 23.61
C GLN A 166 -7.67 22.07 23.31
N GLY A 167 -7.39 22.30 22.02
CA GLY A 167 -6.15 22.94 21.56
C GLY A 167 -4.96 21.98 21.36
N GLN A 168 -5.09 20.69 21.68
CA GLN A 168 -4.06 19.67 21.42
C GLN A 168 -4.30 18.94 20.09
N PRO A 169 -3.24 18.37 19.48
CA PRO A 169 -3.36 17.55 18.28
C PRO A 169 -4.25 16.33 18.51
N ARG A 170 -5.06 15.98 17.51
CA ARG A 170 -5.86 14.76 17.49
C ARG A 170 -5.87 14.16 16.09
N LEU A 171 -5.60 12.87 16.02
CA LEU A 171 -5.78 12.06 14.83
C LEU A 171 -7.21 11.56 14.74
N TYR A 172 -7.72 11.49 13.53
CA TYR A 172 -9.01 10.92 13.17
C TYR A 172 -8.78 9.87 12.08
N ASN A 173 -9.50 8.75 12.16
CA ASN A 173 -9.68 7.85 11.04
C ASN A 173 -11.19 7.68 10.80
N PHE A 174 -11.67 8.15 9.66
CA PHE A 174 -13.05 7.98 9.23
C PHE A 174 -13.19 6.73 8.37
N TYR A 175 -14.21 5.92 8.65
CA TYR A 175 -14.46 4.65 7.99
C TYR A 175 -15.97 4.42 7.82
N ARG A 176 -16.36 3.54 6.90
CA ARG A 176 -17.73 3.01 6.86
C ARG A 176 -17.80 1.77 7.72
N GLY A 177 -18.79 1.67 8.60
CA GLY A 177 -18.90 0.53 9.50
C GLY A 177 -20.32 0.33 10.03
N GLU A 178 -20.51 0.66 11.30
CA GLU A 178 -21.77 0.54 12.01
C GLU A 178 -22.92 1.18 11.18
N ASP A 179 -24.00 0.41 11.00
CA ASP A 179 -25.17 0.75 10.18
C ASP A 179 -24.88 1.14 8.72
N TRP A 180 -23.75 0.68 8.17
CA TRP A 180 -23.25 1.06 6.84
C TRP A 180 -23.00 2.56 6.69
N ASN A 181 -22.87 3.27 7.81
CA ASN A 181 -22.69 4.71 7.86
C ASN A 181 -21.21 5.09 8.11
N PRO A 182 -20.84 6.35 7.80
CA PRO A 182 -19.59 6.94 8.23
C PRO A 182 -19.50 6.99 9.76
N ASN A 183 -18.41 6.44 10.27
CA ASN A 183 -18.01 6.38 11.65
C ASN A 183 -16.57 6.88 11.78
N PHE A 184 -16.13 7.18 12.98
CA PHE A 184 -14.74 7.57 13.20
C PHE A 184 -14.16 7.04 14.50
N VAL A 185 -12.86 6.81 14.48
CA VAL A 185 -12.02 6.60 15.65
C VAL A 185 -11.02 7.74 15.77
N VAL A 186 -10.58 8.02 16.99
CA VAL A 186 -9.62 9.08 17.28
C VAL A 186 -8.45 8.56 18.09
N SER A 187 -7.29 9.20 17.89
CA SER A 187 -6.10 9.02 18.71
C SER A 187 -5.64 10.37 19.23
N ASP A 188 -5.39 10.42 20.54
CA ASP A 188 -4.89 11.59 21.27
C ASP A 188 -3.38 11.45 21.61
N ASP A 189 -2.73 10.39 21.12
CA ASP A 189 -1.34 9.98 21.42
C ASP A 189 -0.56 9.58 20.15
N GLU A 190 -0.80 10.32 19.05
CA GLU A 190 -0.10 10.16 17.76
C GLU A 190 -0.19 8.75 17.15
N GLY A 191 -1.29 8.04 17.38
CA GLY A 191 -1.57 6.71 16.82
C GLY A 191 -1.12 5.56 17.73
N GLY A 192 -0.71 5.86 18.96
CA GLY A 192 -0.38 4.85 19.97
C GLY A 192 -1.61 4.05 20.42
N SER A 193 -2.75 4.71 20.57
CA SER A 193 -4.04 4.10 20.92
C SER A 193 -5.19 4.80 20.22
N TRP A 194 -6.27 4.06 20.00
CA TRP A 194 -7.45 4.54 19.30
C TRP A 194 -8.71 4.26 20.10
N ARG A 195 -9.65 5.21 20.08
CA ARG A 195 -10.97 5.06 20.69
C ARG A 195 -12.07 5.42 19.70
N TYR A 196 -13.22 4.79 19.83
CA TYR A 196 -14.39 5.13 19.03
C TYR A 196 -14.83 6.57 19.33
N GLY A 197 -15.05 7.33 18.26
CA GLY A 197 -15.46 8.74 18.30
C GLY A 197 -16.96 8.93 18.04
N GLY A 198 -17.59 8.00 17.32
CA GLY A 198 -19.02 8.02 17.03
C GLY A 198 -19.34 7.81 15.56
N GLN A 199 -20.64 7.83 15.27
CA GLN A 199 -21.24 7.83 13.94
C GLN A 199 -21.46 9.28 13.51
N LEU A 200 -21.12 9.65 12.26
CA LEU A 200 -21.25 11.04 11.78
C LEU A 200 -22.67 11.40 11.34
N VAL A 201 -23.40 10.42 10.81
CA VAL A 201 -24.76 10.61 10.30
C VAL A 201 -25.66 9.54 10.88
N ALA A 202 -26.71 9.96 11.57
CA ALA A 202 -27.76 9.12 12.14
C ALA A 202 -28.96 9.07 11.20
#